data_AF-L8H745-F1
#
_entry.id   AF-L8H745-F1
#
_cell.length_a   1.000
_cell.length_b   1.000
_cell.length_c   1.000
_cell.angle_alpha   90.00
_cell.angle_beta   90.00
_cell.angle_gamma   90.00
#
_symmetry.space_group_name_H-M   'P 1'
#
loop_
_entity.id
_entity.type
_entity.pdbx_description
1 polymer ?
#
loop_
_entity_poly.entity_id
_entity_poly.type
_entity_poly.pdbx_seq_one_letter_code
_entity_poly.pdbx_strand_id
1 'polypeptide(L)'
;MKKALGRWGQKAGESVGMVKRTTEVDEDFAKQVAASECRKDVQEKLVKHLTPDSMKGNLFSKNDLSQEEKMGEFLVKSGNTLAGTNDGSAYASALIAMGEMLKEIGEQHRQTDATIDERTIQPMKHFLDTKHDINQFKKRSENCRLDYEREKRAAEKKGESEALHQASKWYEESKEQYFNAMVALQDGEEEQISQLRAYVDAQAEFHQKCVEVLREASASLSRKAQEASSRPKHAYTPSHGGDSYSAPAPAASGPAYGSGELTFHAGDQINITNMVNAEWAEGELWGQTGIFPLNYVQML
;
A
#
# COMPACT_ATOMS: atom_id res chain seq x y z
N MET A 1 -16.09 14.30 4.32
CA MET A 1 -16.74 13.68 5.50
C MET A 1 -18.08 14.32 5.88
N LYS A 2 -18.21 15.65 6.01
CA LYS A 2 -19.49 16.31 6.44
C LYS A 2 -20.73 15.99 5.59
N LYS A 3 -20.60 15.87 4.26
CA LYS A 3 -21.71 15.49 3.35
C LYS A 3 -22.20 14.05 3.54
N ALA A 4 -21.34 13.13 3.98
CA ALA A 4 -21.70 11.73 4.18
C ALA A 4 -22.48 11.55 5.49
N LEU A 5 -22.03 12.20 6.57
CA LEU A 5 -22.72 12.26 7.86
C LEU A 5 -24.11 12.93 7.75
N GLY A 6 -24.23 13.99 6.93
CA GLY A 6 -25.54 14.62 6.66
C GLY A 6 -26.54 13.68 5.97
N ARG A 7 -26.08 12.84 5.02
CA ARG A 7 -26.94 11.82 4.37
C ARG A 7 -27.35 10.70 5.33
N TRP A 8 -26.54 10.42 6.35
CA TRP A 8 -26.84 9.40 7.37
C TRP A 8 -27.96 9.86 8.30
N GLY A 9 -27.88 11.10 8.80
CA GLY A 9 -28.95 11.71 9.58
C GLY A 9 -30.27 11.78 8.79
N GLN A 10 -30.19 12.04 7.49
CA GLN A 10 -31.36 12.12 6.61
C GLN A 10 -32.01 10.75 6.37
N LYS A 11 -31.25 9.71 5.99
CA LYS A 11 -31.80 8.35 5.79
C LYS A 11 -32.36 7.75 7.08
N ALA A 12 -31.65 7.89 8.19
CA ALA A 12 -32.14 7.46 9.49
C ALA A 12 -33.43 8.21 9.88
N GLY A 13 -33.49 9.52 9.61
CA GLY A 13 -34.68 10.34 9.79
C GLY A 13 -35.86 9.93 8.91
N GLU A 14 -35.61 9.53 7.66
CA GLU A 14 -36.62 9.04 6.70
C GLU A 14 -37.18 7.67 7.12
N SER A 15 -36.33 6.73 7.53
CA SER A 15 -36.75 5.42 8.05
C SER A 15 -37.57 5.56 9.34
N VAL A 16 -37.12 6.40 10.27
CA VAL A 16 -37.87 6.75 11.49
C VAL A 16 -39.20 7.45 11.16
N GLY A 17 -39.22 8.32 10.15
CA GLY A 17 -40.42 9.03 9.70
C GLY A 17 -41.46 8.14 9.01
N MET A 18 -41.04 7.02 8.41
CA MET A 18 -41.94 6.01 7.86
C MET A 18 -42.60 5.18 8.98
N VAL A 19 -41.85 4.90 10.05
CA VAL A 19 -42.33 4.12 11.20
C VAL A 19 -43.27 4.95 12.10
N LYS A 20 -43.05 6.26 12.26
CA LYS A 20 -43.84 7.20 13.10
C LYS A 20 -45.31 7.43 12.72
N ARG A 21 -45.82 6.84 11.64
CA ARG A 21 -47.13 7.21 11.05
C ARG A 21 -48.33 6.40 11.54
N THR A 22 -48.15 5.48 12.49
CA THR A 22 -49.22 4.64 13.06
C THR A 22 -49.25 4.70 14.58
N THR A 23 -50.46 4.64 15.13
CA THR A 23 -50.81 4.70 16.56
C THR A 23 -49.81 3.95 17.45
N GLU A 24 -49.25 4.68 18.43
CA GLU A 24 -48.27 4.25 19.44
C GLU A 24 -47.10 3.42 18.88
N VAL A 25 -46.16 4.11 18.25
CA VAL A 25 -44.88 3.53 17.89
C VAL A 25 -44.06 3.32 19.15
N ASP A 26 -43.81 2.05 19.45
CA ASP A 26 -42.71 1.59 20.28
C ASP A 26 -41.40 2.27 19.82
N GLU A 27 -40.99 3.32 20.54
CA GLU A 27 -39.81 4.12 20.20
C GLU A 27 -38.55 3.25 20.13
N ASP A 28 -38.51 2.18 20.91
CA ASP A 28 -37.37 1.28 20.97
C ASP A 28 -37.31 0.40 19.73
N PHE A 29 -38.46 -0.08 19.23
CA PHE A 29 -38.53 -0.71 17.91
C PHE A 29 -38.00 0.20 16.79
N ALA A 30 -38.42 1.47 16.76
CA ALA A 30 -37.97 2.41 15.73
C ALA A 30 -36.46 2.70 15.80
N LYS A 31 -35.90 2.83 17.02
CA LYS A 31 -34.45 2.96 17.24
C LYS A 31 -33.70 1.72 16.73
N GLN A 32 -34.23 0.53 16.96
CA GLN A 32 -33.59 -0.71 16.50
C GLN A 32 -33.60 -0.87 14.98
N VAL A 33 -34.68 -0.47 14.30
CA VAL A 33 -34.70 -0.40 12.83
C VAL A 33 -33.62 0.54 12.31
N ALA A 34 -33.54 1.76 12.84
CA ALA A 34 -32.55 2.72 12.40
C ALA A 34 -31.10 2.24 12.66
N ALA A 35 -30.84 1.63 13.81
CA ALA A 35 -29.53 1.09 14.17
C ALA A 35 -29.12 -0.08 13.25
N SER A 36 -30.04 -1.00 12.97
CA SER A 36 -29.76 -2.17 12.12
C SER A 36 -29.48 -1.79 10.66
N GLU A 37 -30.20 -0.80 10.12
CA GLU A 37 -29.97 -0.23 8.78
C GLU A 37 -28.64 0.53 8.71
N CYS A 38 -28.34 1.33 9.73
CA CYS A 38 -27.07 2.05 9.84
C CYS A 38 -25.88 1.07 9.84
N ARG A 39 -25.92 0.03 10.69
CA ARG A 39 -24.88 -1.01 10.73
C ARG A 39 -24.66 -1.67 9.38
N LYS A 40 -25.73 -1.90 8.61
CA LYS A 40 -25.61 -2.46 7.26
C LYS A 40 -24.88 -1.52 6.30
N ASP A 41 -25.29 -0.25 6.24
CA ASP A 41 -24.64 0.74 5.36
C ASP A 41 -23.16 0.94 5.72
N VAL A 42 -22.83 0.88 7.02
CA VAL A 42 -21.44 0.88 7.51
C VAL A 42 -20.69 -0.35 6.98
N GLN A 43 -21.23 -1.55 7.19
CA GLN A 43 -20.58 -2.80 6.80
C GLN A 43 -20.34 -2.90 5.29
N GLU A 44 -21.33 -2.53 4.46
CA GLU A 44 -21.18 -2.49 2.99
C GLU A 44 -20.04 -1.57 2.55
N LYS A 45 -19.89 -0.43 3.23
CA LYS A 45 -18.79 0.51 2.98
C LYS A 45 -17.46 -0.02 3.47
N LEU A 46 -17.42 -0.67 4.64
CA LEU A 46 -16.21 -1.30 5.16
C LEU A 46 -15.71 -2.36 4.18
N VAL A 47 -16.58 -3.28 3.75
CA VAL A 47 -16.24 -4.28 2.71
C VAL A 47 -15.69 -3.58 1.47
N LYS A 48 -16.38 -2.57 0.95
CA LYS A 48 -15.94 -1.85 -0.27
C LYS A 48 -14.56 -1.19 -0.12
N HIS A 49 -14.29 -0.57 1.02
CA HIS A 49 -13.09 0.26 1.23
C HIS A 49 -11.90 -0.50 1.79
N LEU A 50 -12.12 -1.57 2.57
CA LEU A 50 -11.07 -2.41 3.13
C LEU A 50 -10.65 -3.55 2.19
N THR A 51 -11.47 -3.88 1.18
CA THR A 51 -11.07 -4.87 0.15
C THR A 51 -9.80 -4.38 -0.56
N PRO A 52 -8.73 -5.20 -0.60
CA PRO A 52 -7.52 -4.86 -1.33
C PRO A 52 -7.77 -4.60 -2.81
N ASP A 53 -7.02 -3.66 -3.39
CA ASP A 53 -7.21 -3.29 -4.80
C ASP A 53 -6.94 -4.46 -5.75
N SER A 54 -5.98 -5.31 -5.42
CA SER A 54 -5.67 -6.57 -6.12
C SER A 54 -6.87 -7.53 -6.24
N MET A 55 -7.88 -7.36 -5.38
CA MET A 55 -9.08 -8.19 -5.32
C MET A 55 -10.35 -7.50 -5.84
N LYS A 56 -10.28 -6.21 -6.20
CA LYS A 56 -11.39 -5.51 -6.82
C LYS A 56 -11.48 -5.96 -8.28
N GLY A 57 -12.51 -6.77 -8.58
CA GLY A 57 -12.69 -7.47 -9.86
C GLY A 57 -12.52 -6.60 -11.12
N ASN A 58 -12.12 -7.27 -12.21
CA ASN A 58 -11.82 -6.78 -13.57
C ASN A 58 -10.74 -5.70 -13.74
N LEU A 59 -10.25 -5.04 -12.68
CA LEU A 59 -9.19 -4.04 -12.79
C LEU A 59 -7.78 -4.64 -12.71
N PHE A 60 -7.62 -5.79 -12.05
CA PHE A 60 -6.34 -6.46 -11.89
C PHE A 60 -6.48 -7.94 -12.24
N SER A 61 -5.59 -8.43 -13.11
CA SER A 61 -5.43 -9.88 -13.30
C SER A 61 -4.87 -10.48 -12.02
N LYS A 62 -5.28 -11.71 -11.65
CA LYS A 62 -4.64 -12.46 -10.55
C LYS A 62 -3.12 -12.62 -10.70
N ASN A 63 -2.60 -12.38 -11.90
CA ASN A 63 -1.17 -12.42 -12.23
C ASN A 63 -0.55 -11.03 -12.50
N ASP A 64 -1.25 -9.93 -12.26
CA ASP A 64 -0.62 -8.61 -12.39
C ASP A 64 0.36 -8.39 -11.25
N LEU A 65 1.64 -8.37 -11.61
CA LEU A 65 2.71 -8.03 -10.70
C LEU A 65 2.49 -6.63 -10.10
N SER A 66 2.76 -6.50 -8.81
CA SER A 66 2.84 -5.22 -8.10
C SER A 66 3.91 -4.32 -8.73
N GLN A 67 3.89 -3.03 -8.40
CA GLN A 67 4.90 -2.10 -8.93
C GLN A 67 6.30 -2.46 -8.42
N GLU A 68 6.37 -2.91 -7.16
CA GLU A 68 7.57 -3.40 -6.51
C GLU A 68 8.15 -4.59 -7.26
N GLU A 69 7.33 -5.58 -7.62
CA GLU A 69 7.78 -6.75 -8.38
C GLU A 69 8.23 -6.41 -9.79
N LYS A 70 7.52 -5.52 -10.49
CA LYS A 70 7.91 -5.04 -11.82
C LYS A 70 9.29 -4.37 -11.78
N MET A 71 9.52 -3.53 -10.78
CA MET A 71 10.82 -2.89 -10.56
C MET A 71 11.88 -3.91 -10.16
N GLY A 72 11.54 -4.86 -9.31
CA GLY A 72 12.44 -5.93 -8.89
C GLY A 72 12.88 -6.83 -10.04
N GLU A 73 11.96 -7.22 -10.93
CA GLU A 73 12.29 -7.97 -12.15
C GLU A 73 13.26 -7.20 -13.06
N PHE A 74 13.02 -5.89 -13.23
CA PHE A 74 13.90 -5.04 -14.03
C PHE A 74 15.32 -5.03 -13.46
N LEU A 75 15.48 -4.78 -12.16
CA LEU A 75 16.78 -4.72 -11.50
C LEU A 75 17.53 -6.06 -11.57
N VAL A 76 16.84 -7.18 -11.35
CA VAL A 76 17.45 -8.52 -11.49
C VAL A 76 17.91 -8.75 -12.94
N LYS A 77 17.08 -8.43 -13.94
CA LYS A 77 17.44 -8.55 -15.36
C LYS A 77 18.68 -7.70 -15.68
N SER A 78 18.69 -6.44 -15.27
CA SER A 78 19.83 -5.54 -15.47
C SER A 78 21.11 -6.03 -14.80
N GLY A 79 21.00 -6.52 -13.56
CA GLY A 79 22.13 -7.10 -12.84
C GLY A 79 22.70 -8.34 -13.53
N ASN A 80 21.85 -9.24 -14.01
CA ASN A 80 22.27 -10.41 -14.79
C ASN A 80 22.95 -10.04 -16.11
N THR A 81 22.43 -9.04 -16.83
CA THR A 81 23.07 -8.52 -18.04
C THR A 81 24.47 -8.00 -17.74
N LEU A 82 24.64 -7.26 -16.65
CA LEU A 82 25.95 -6.72 -16.26
C LEU A 82 26.93 -7.81 -15.78
N ALA A 83 26.42 -8.83 -15.09
CA ALA A 83 27.24 -9.98 -14.67
C ALA A 83 27.77 -10.76 -15.88
N GLY A 84 27.01 -10.82 -16.98
CA GLY A 84 27.45 -11.47 -18.22
C GLY A 84 28.60 -10.77 -18.95
N THR A 85 28.85 -9.48 -18.68
CA THR A 85 29.94 -8.72 -19.32
C THR A 85 31.17 -8.57 -18.41
N ASN A 86 31.00 -8.71 -17.10
CA ASN A 86 32.07 -8.58 -16.12
C ASN A 86 31.85 -9.53 -14.94
N ASP A 87 32.56 -10.65 -14.96
CA ASP A 87 32.49 -11.65 -13.90
C ASP A 87 32.98 -11.04 -12.56
N GLY A 88 32.18 -11.23 -11.51
CA GLY A 88 32.45 -10.65 -10.18
C GLY A 88 32.20 -9.14 -10.04
N SER A 89 31.30 -8.55 -10.85
CA SER A 89 30.86 -7.16 -10.63
C SER A 89 30.03 -7.02 -9.34
N ALA A 90 30.59 -6.35 -8.33
CA ALA A 90 29.89 -6.06 -7.07
C ALA A 90 28.62 -5.22 -7.30
N TYR A 91 28.63 -4.33 -8.30
CA TYR A 91 27.46 -3.54 -8.68
C TYR A 91 26.36 -4.41 -9.33
N ALA A 92 26.72 -5.36 -10.20
CA ALA A 92 25.77 -6.32 -10.75
C ALA A 92 25.08 -7.12 -9.64
N SER A 93 25.88 -7.60 -8.69
CA SER A 93 25.38 -8.34 -7.53
C SER A 93 24.50 -7.48 -6.60
N ALA A 94 24.78 -6.18 -6.50
CA ALA A 94 23.97 -5.23 -5.74
C ALA A 94 22.61 -4.97 -6.39
N LEU A 95 22.57 -4.83 -7.73
CA LEU A 95 21.32 -4.70 -8.49
C LEU A 95 20.43 -5.93 -8.32
N ILE A 96 21.00 -7.13 -8.41
CA ILE A 96 20.26 -8.39 -8.19
C ILE A 96 19.68 -8.41 -6.78
N ALA A 97 20.49 -8.14 -5.75
CA ALA A 97 20.03 -8.16 -4.36
C ALA A 97 18.90 -7.16 -4.08
N MET A 98 19.00 -5.93 -4.62
CA MET A 98 17.93 -4.94 -4.50
C MET A 98 16.66 -5.39 -5.25
N GLY A 99 16.82 -6.02 -6.42
CA GLY A 99 15.69 -6.52 -7.19
C GLY A 99 14.97 -7.69 -6.53
N GLU A 100 15.70 -8.63 -5.94
CA GLU A 100 15.16 -9.74 -5.15
C GLU A 100 14.38 -9.23 -3.93
N MET A 101 14.94 -8.25 -3.22
CA MET A 101 14.27 -7.58 -2.10
C MET A 101 12.91 -6.98 -2.50
N LEU A 102 12.84 -6.25 -3.62
CA LEU A 102 11.58 -5.64 -4.07
C LEU A 102 10.54 -6.69 -4.48
N LYS A 103 10.98 -7.79 -5.10
CA LYS A 103 10.09 -8.91 -5.43
C LYS A 103 9.54 -9.57 -4.17
N GLU A 104 10.37 -9.72 -3.13
CA GLU A 104 9.95 -10.25 -1.84
C GLU A 104 8.91 -9.35 -1.16
N ILE A 105 9.12 -8.02 -1.14
CA ILE A 105 8.12 -7.06 -0.62
C ILE A 105 6.78 -7.21 -1.35
N GLY A 106 6.80 -7.30 -2.68
CA GLY A 106 5.56 -7.47 -3.45
C GLY A 106 4.86 -8.80 -3.20
N GLU A 107 5.60 -9.89 -2.97
CA GLU A 107 5.01 -11.17 -2.54
C GLU A 107 4.38 -11.06 -1.14
N GLN A 108 5.06 -10.41 -0.19
CA GLN A 108 4.51 -10.15 1.15
C GLN A 108 3.22 -9.31 1.08
N HIS A 109 3.16 -8.34 0.17
CA HIS A 109 1.95 -7.54 -0.06
C HIS A 109 0.79 -8.42 -0.56
N ARG A 110 1.04 -9.32 -1.53
CA ARG A 110 0.02 -10.28 -2.01
C ARG A 110 -0.46 -11.22 -0.90
N GLN A 111 0.44 -11.71 -0.07
CA GLN A 111 0.09 -12.58 1.05
C GLN A 111 -0.77 -11.84 2.09
N THR A 112 -0.46 -10.57 2.32
CA THR A 112 -1.25 -9.71 3.21
C THR A 112 -2.64 -9.46 2.64
N ASP A 113 -2.74 -9.19 1.34
CA ASP A 113 -4.02 -9.03 0.65
C ASP A 113 -4.90 -10.29 0.79
N ALA A 114 -4.30 -11.47 0.55
CA ALA A 114 -4.97 -12.77 0.76
C ALA A 114 -5.49 -12.93 2.20
N THR A 115 -4.68 -12.58 3.18
CA THR A 115 -5.03 -12.65 4.61
C THR A 115 -6.16 -11.67 4.96
N ILE A 116 -6.13 -10.46 4.41
CA ILE A 116 -7.19 -9.45 4.60
C ILE A 116 -8.51 -9.96 4.03
N ASP A 117 -8.51 -10.53 2.81
CA ASP A 117 -9.75 -11.06 2.24
C ASP A 117 -10.32 -12.18 3.11
N GLU A 118 -9.50 -13.16 3.47
CA GLU A 118 -9.94 -14.32 4.25
C GLU A 118 -10.42 -13.95 5.66
N ARG A 119 -9.67 -13.10 6.39
CA ARG A 119 -9.92 -12.86 7.82
C ARG A 119 -10.76 -11.63 8.11
N THR A 120 -10.90 -10.72 7.15
CA THR A 120 -11.70 -9.50 7.31
C THR A 120 -12.86 -9.48 6.33
N ILE A 121 -12.59 -9.54 5.03
CA ILE A 121 -13.60 -9.23 4.01
C ILE A 121 -14.64 -10.34 3.86
N GLN A 122 -14.24 -11.60 3.83
CA GLN A 122 -15.17 -12.73 3.70
C GLN A 122 -16.11 -12.84 4.92
N PRO A 123 -15.64 -12.75 6.18
CA PRO A 123 -16.52 -12.69 7.35
C PRO A 123 -17.47 -11.48 7.30
N MET A 124 -16.97 -10.31 6.89
CA MET A 124 -17.81 -9.12 6.76
C MET A 124 -18.91 -9.29 5.69
N LYS A 125 -18.62 -9.96 4.57
CA LYS A 125 -19.58 -10.32 3.52
C LYS A 125 -20.59 -11.36 4.02
N HIS A 126 -20.12 -12.39 4.72
CA HIS A 126 -21.00 -13.40 5.29
C HIS A 126 -22.01 -12.78 6.26
N PHE A 127 -21.58 -11.85 7.11
CA PHE A 127 -22.47 -11.07 7.97
C PHE A 127 -23.54 -10.30 7.18
N LEU A 128 -23.23 -9.77 5.99
CA LEU A 128 -24.21 -9.11 5.12
C LEU A 128 -25.21 -10.13 4.52
N ASP A 129 -24.76 -11.34 4.23
CA ASP A 129 -25.61 -12.41 3.67
C ASP A 129 -26.58 -12.97 4.73
N THR A 130 -26.14 -13.16 5.98
CA THR A 130 -27.00 -13.55 7.12
C THR A 130 -28.14 -12.54 7.35
N LYS A 131 -28.01 -11.29 6.86
CA LYS A 131 -29.08 -10.28 6.93
C LYS A 131 -30.15 -10.37 5.84
N HIS A 132 -30.03 -11.25 4.84
CA HIS A 132 -31.12 -11.47 3.88
C HIS A 132 -32.45 -11.74 4.61
N ASP A 133 -32.35 -12.48 5.72
CA ASP A 133 -33.47 -12.87 6.58
C ASP A 133 -34.15 -11.65 7.22
N ILE A 134 -33.40 -10.61 7.58
CA ILE A 134 -33.95 -9.40 8.21
C ILE A 134 -34.77 -8.58 7.23
N ASN A 135 -34.34 -8.49 5.97
CA ASN A 135 -35.15 -7.87 4.93
C ASN A 135 -36.43 -8.67 4.66
N GLN A 136 -36.36 -9.99 4.75
CA GLN A 136 -37.53 -10.86 4.64
C GLN A 136 -38.51 -10.63 5.81
N PHE A 137 -38.02 -10.58 7.05
CA PHE A 137 -38.83 -10.27 8.23
C PHE A 137 -39.43 -8.87 8.17
N LYS A 138 -38.67 -7.86 7.72
CA LYS A 138 -39.17 -6.50 7.47
C LYS A 138 -40.34 -6.50 6.50
N LYS A 139 -40.19 -7.18 5.35
CA LYS A 139 -41.26 -7.27 4.34
C LYS A 139 -42.49 -7.99 4.87
N ARG A 140 -42.30 -9.08 5.62
CA ARG A 140 -43.39 -9.84 6.23
C ARG A 140 -44.15 -8.99 7.25
N SER A 141 -43.43 -8.31 8.14
CA SER A 141 -44.02 -7.43 9.16
C SER A 141 -44.81 -6.27 8.52
N GLU A 142 -44.28 -5.66 7.47
CA GLU A 142 -44.98 -4.58 6.75
C GLU A 142 -46.25 -5.07 6.05
N ASN A 143 -46.24 -6.27 5.45
CA ASN A 143 -47.43 -6.86 4.86
C ASN A 143 -48.51 -7.14 5.93
N CYS A 144 -48.14 -7.78 7.05
CA CYS A 144 -49.07 -8.03 8.15
C CYS A 144 -49.62 -6.73 8.76
N ARG A 145 -48.82 -5.66 8.81
CA ARG A 145 -49.25 -4.32 9.26
C ARG A 145 -50.37 -3.76 8.38
N LEU A 146 -50.21 -3.85 7.06
CA LEU A 146 -51.22 -3.38 6.10
C LEU A 146 -52.53 -4.17 6.21
N ASP A 147 -52.46 -5.49 6.42
CA ASP A 147 -53.63 -6.33 6.65
C ASP A 147 -54.35 -5.97 7.95
N TYR A 148 -53.61 -5.80 9.05
CA TYR A 148 -54.16 -5.33 10.32
C TYR A 148 -54.85 -3.97 10.20
N GLU A 149 -54.23 -2.99 9.52
CA GLU A 149 -54.85 -1.69 9.29
C GLU A 149 -56.13 -1.77 8.45
N ARG A 150 -56.16 -2.67 7.46
CA ARG A 150 -57.34 -2.90 6.63
C ARG A 150 -58.50 -3.43 7.47
N GLU A 151 -58.25 -4.44 8.31
CA GLU A 151 -59.26 -5.02 9.20
C GLU A 151 -59.69 -4.02 10.28
N LYS A 152 -58.76 -3.20 10.80
CA LYS A 152 -59.07 -2.16 11.78
C LYS A 152 -60.06 -1.13 11.22
N ARG A 153 -59.83 -0.64 10.00
CA ARG A 153 -60.76 0.27 9.30
C ARG A 153 -62.11 -0.39 8.98
N ALA A 154 -62.13 -1.71 8.76
CA ALA A 154 -63.37 -2.44 8.55
C ALA A 154 -64.19 -2.53 9.85
N ALA A 155 -63.52 -2.76 10.98
CA ALA A 155 -64.14 -2.85 12.29
C ALA A 155 -64.74 -1.53 12.77
N GLU A 156 -64.15 -0.38 12.43
CA GLU A 156 -64.73 0.95 12.68
C GLU A 156 -66.15 1.11 12.08
N LYS A 157 -66.45 0.39 11.00
CA LYS A 157 -67.74 0.44 10.31
C LYS A 157 -68.69 -0.69 10.71
N LYS A 158 -68.14 -1.88 11.00
CA LYS A 158 -68.91 -3.13 11.15
C LYS A 158 -68.86 -3.73 12.54
N GLY A 159 -68.10 -3.13 13.47
CA GLY A 159 -67.78 -3.70 14.78
C GLY A 159 -66.57 -4.65 14.72
N GLU A 160 -66.05 -5.01 15.88
CA GLU A 160 -64.94 -5.96 16.01
C GLU A 160 -65.26 -7.32 15.37
N SER A 161 -64.22 -7.97 14.84
CA SER A 161 -64.32 -9.23 14.11
C SER A 161 -63.17 -10.15 14.51
N GLU A 162 -63.42 -11.47 14.46
CA GLU A 162 -62.37 -12.49 14.61
C GLU A 162 -61.20 -12.25 13.63
N ALA A 163 -61.50 -11.75 12.42
CA ALA A 163 -60.47 -11.42 11.44
C ALA A 163 -59.53 -10.29 11.91
N LEU A 164 -60.04 -9.29 12.63
CA LEU A 164 -59.23 -8.22 13.22
C LEU A 164 -58.31 -8.77 14.32
N HIS A 165 -58.85 -9.65 15.18
CA HIS A 165 -58.06 -10.28 16.24
C HIS A 165 -56.91 -11.11 15.66
N GLN A 166 -57.18 -11.92 14.64
CA GLN A 166 -56.16 -12.72 13.95
C GLN A 166 -55.11 -11.85 13.23
N ALA A 167 -55.54 -10.81 12.52
CA ALA A 167 -54.61 -9.89 11.85
C ALA A 167 -53.71 -9.15 12.86
N SER A 168 -54.26 -8.74 14.01
CA SER A 168 -53.49 -8.12 15.09
C SER A 168 -52.43 -9.09 15.65
N LYS A 169 -52.81 -10.34 15.91
CA LYS A 169 -51.91 -11.37 16.42
C LYS A 169 -50.76 -11.65 15.45
N TRP A 170 -51.05 -11.85 14.16
CA TRP A 170 -50.02 -12.08 13.15
C TRP A 170 -49.11 -10.88 12.95
N TYR A 171 -49.65 -9.65 13.03
CA TYR A 171 -48.82 -8.46 12.99
C TYR A 171 -47.83 -8.42 14.16
N GLU A 172 -48.29 -8.63 15.40
CA GLU A 172 -47.40 -8.60 16.57
C GLU A 172 -46.33 -9.70 16.51
N GLU A 173 -46.70 -10.94 16.17
CA GLU A 173 -45.74 -12.05 15.99
C GLU A 173 -44.69 -11.75 14.91
N SER A 174 -45.11 -11.18 13.77
CA SER A 174 -44.19 -10.84 12.69
C SER A 174 -43.27 -9.65 13.04
N LYS A 175 -43.77 -8.69 13.82
CA LYS A 175 -43.01 -7.55 14.35
C LYS A 175 -41.98 -8.00 15.37
N GLU A 176 -42.34 -8.91 16.27
CA GLU A 176 -41.44 -9.51 17.26
C GLU A 176 -40.29 -10.28 16.59
N GLN A 177 -40.60 -11.10 15.56
CA GLN A 177 -39.56 -11.80 14.78
C GLN A 177 -38.58 -10.82 14.12
N TYR A 178 -39.09 -9.75 13.54
CA TYR A 178 -38.24 -8.72 12.94
C TYR A 178 -37.40 -8.00 14.01
N PHE A 179 -37.97 -7.66 15.16
CA PHE A 179 -37.26 -7.04 16.27
C PHE A 179 -36.13 -7.93 16.81
N ASN A 180 -36.42 -9.19 17.10
CA ASN A 180 -35.43 -10.15 17.61
C ASN A 180 -34.28 -10.35 16.61
N ALA A 181 -34.58 -10.37 15.31
CA ALA A 181 -33.54 -10.45 14.29
C ALA A 181 -32.65 -9.19 14.25
N MET A 182 -33.18 -8.00 14.54
CA MET A 182 -32.38 -6.77 14.65
C MET A 182 -31.50 -6.72 15.90
N VAL A 183 -31.99 -7.26 17.02
CA VAL A 183 -31.25 -7.37 18.29
C VAL A 183 -30.12 -8.39 18.17
N ALA A 184 -30.37 -9.56 17.58
CA ALA A 184 -29.35 -10.59 17.38
C ALA A 184 -28.12 -10.08 16.57
N LEU A 185 -28.30 -9.06 15.72
CA LEU A 185 -27.19 -8.41 15.03
C LEU A 185 -26.31 -7.54 15.93
N GLN A 186 -26.87 -6.99 17.00
CA GLN A 186 -26.14 -6.21 18.00
C GLN A 186 -25.27 -7.13 18.83
N ASP A 187 -25.76 -8.33 19.12
CA ASP A 187 -25.00 -9.33 19.87
C ASP A 187 -23.76 -9.84 19.10
N GLY A 188 -23.66 -9.56 17.79
CA GLY A 188 -22.50 -9.87 16.95
C GLY A 188 -21.37 -8.83 16.97
N GLU A 189 -21.40 -7.83 17.87
CA GLU A 189 -20.39 -6.76 17.92
C GLU A 189 -18.97 -7.27 18.24
N GLU A 190 -18.85 -8.33 19.04
CA GLU A 190 -17.55 -8.97 19.32
C GLU A 190 -16.86 -9.46 18.04
N GLU A 191 -17.60 -10.15 17.18
CA GLU A 191 -17.11 -10.68 15.91
C GLU A 191 -16.74 -9.54 14.93
N GLN A 192 -17.54 -8.47 14.90
CA GLN A 192 -17.24 -7.29 14.08
C GLN A 192 -15.95 -6.58 14.54
N ILE A 193 -15.73 -6.46 15.85
CA ILE A 193 -14.50 -5.91 16.42
C ILE A 193 -13.31 -6.82 16.09
N SER A 194 -13.49 -8.15 16.15
CA SER A 194 -12.48 -9.13 15.78
C SER A 194 -12.04 -8.99 14.32
N GLN A 195 -12.98 -8.76 13.40
CA GLN A 195 -12.70 -8.51 11.98
C GLN A 195 -11.87 -7.23 11.76
N LEU A 196 -12.19 -6.15 12.47
CA LEU A 196 -11.41 -4.91 12.41
C LEU A 196 -10.00 -5.10 12.96
N ARG A 197 -9.85 -5.87 14.04
CA ARG A 197 -8.55 -6.24 14.59
C ARG A 197 -7.74 -7.07 13.60
N ALA A 198 -8.35 -8.06 12.94
CA ALA A 198 -7.67 -8.90 11.96
C ALA A 198 -7.06 -8.09 10.80
N TYR A 199 -7.76 -7.03 10.36
CA TYR A 199 -7.21 -6.10 9.37
C TYR A 199 -5.96 -5.35 9.89
N VAL A 200 -6.02 -4.83 11.12
CA VAL A 200 -4.89 -4.11 11.74
C VAL A 200 -3.70 -5.05 11.94
N ASP A 201 -3.94 -6.26 12.42
CA ASP A 201 -2.90 -7.26 12.65
C ASP A 201 -2.21 -7.64 11.33
N ALA A 202 -2.97 -7.86 10.25
CA ALA A 202 -2.41 -8.14 8.92
C ALA A 202 -1.54 -6.97 8.39
N GLN A 203 -1.99 -5.73 8.58
CA GLN A 203 -1.20 -4.55 8.21
C GLN A 203 0.08 -4.43 9.05
N ALA A 204 0.01 -4.69 10.35
CA ALA A 204 1.17 -4.65 11.22
C ALA A 204 2.22 -5.70 10.82
N GLU A 205 1.78 -6.92 10.54
CA GLU A 205 2.64 -8.03 10.11
C GLU A 205 3.34 -7.72 8.79
N PHE A 206 2.61 -7.18 7.80
CA PHE A 206 3.18 -6.74 6.52
C PHE A 206 4.32 -5.74 6.72
N HIS A 207 4.07 -4.66 7.47
CA HIS A 207 5.07 -3.62 7.67
C HIS A 207 6.26 -4.12 8.47
N GLN A 208 6.04 -5.03 9.42
CA GLN A 208 7.13 -5.69 10.13
C GLN A 208 8.02 -6.49 9.17
N LYS A 209 7.43 -7.27 8.26
CA LYS A 209 8.21 -8.01 7.24
C LYS A 209 8.94 -7.11 6.27
N CYS A 210 8.32 -6.03 5.81
CA CYS A 210 9.00 -5.03 4.98
C CYS A 210 10.26 -4.49 5.68
N VAL A 211 10.19 -4.18 6.98
CA VAL A 211 11.34 -3.70 7.74
C VAL A 211 12.45 -4.77 7.85
N GLU A 212 12.10 -6.03 8.09
CA GLU A 212 13.06 -7.13 8.14
C GLU A 212 13.80 -7.29 6.80
N VAL A 213 13.05 -7.38 5.70
CA VAL A 213 13.56 -7.53 4.33
C VAL A 213 14.44 -6.35 3.91
N LEU A 214 14.02 -5.11 4.21
CA LEU A 214 14.81 -3.90 3.91
C LEU A 214 16.12 -3.85 4.71
N ARG A 215 16.11 -4.26 5.98
CA ARG A 215 17.32 -4.29 6.82
C ARG A 215 18.33 -5.31 6.29
N GLU A 216 17.87 -6.50 5.91
CA GLU A 216 18.75 -7.52 5.32
C GLU A 216 19.36 -7.04 4.00
N ALA A 217 18.55 -6.45 3.11
CA ALA A 217 19.04 -5.90 1.86
C ALA A 217 20.05 -4.76 2.08
N SER A 218 19.79 -3.86 3.04
CA SER A 218 20.73 -2.79 3.40
C SER A 218 22.08 -3.33 3.89
N ALA A 219 22.07 -4.37 4.73
CA ALA A 219 23.29 -5.04 5.19
C ALA A 219 24.04 -5.72 4.03
N SER A 220 23.30 -6.40 3.14
CA SER A 220 23.85 -7.05 1.94
C SER A 220 24.52 -6.03 1.01
N LEU A 221 23.86 -4.90 0.73
CA LEU A 221 24.41 -3.82 -0.10
C LEU A 221 25.66 -3.18 0.55
N SER A 222 25.64 -2.98 1.86
CA SER A 222 26.79 -2.45 2.60
C SER A 222 28.02 -3.36 2.47
N ARG A 223 27.81 -4.69 2.60
CA ARG A 223 28.88 -5.67 2.38
C ARG A 223 29.41 -5.64 0.95
N LYS A 224 28.54 -5.60 -0.05
CA LYS A 224 28.94 -5.49 -1.47
C LYS A 224 29.70 -4.22 -1.77
N ALA A 225 29.35 -3.10 -1.12
CA ALA A 225 30.08 -1.84 -1.26
C ALA A 225 31.49 -1.93 -0.65
N GLN A 226 31.64 -2.60 0.49
CA GLN A 226 32.96 -2.87 1.12
C GLN A 226 33.82 -3.82 0.27
N GLU A 227 33.23 -4.86 -0.31
CA GLU A 227 33.90 -5.76 -1.25
C GLU A 227 34.37 -4.99 -2.50
N ALA A 228 33.54 -4.09 -3.03
CA ALA A 228 33.90 -3.26 -4.17
C ALA A 228 35.06 -2.30 -3.85
N SER A 229 35.04 -1.67 -2.67
CA SER A 229 36.05 -0.69 -2.28
C SER A 229 37.40 -1.31 -1.94
N SER A 230 37.41 -2.56 -1.47
CA SER A 230 38.62 -3.32 -1.17
C SER A 230 39.28 -3.95 -2.40
N ARG A 231 38.60 -3.98 -3.55
CA ARG A 231 39.16 -4.54 -4.79
C ARG A 231 40.32 -3.66 -5.29
N PRO A 232 41.48 -4.25 -5.65
CA PRO A 232 42.60 -3.49 -6.20
C PRO A 232 42.15 -2.71 -7.44
N LYS A 233 42.30 -1.39 -7.42
CA LYS A 233 42.02 -0.55 -8.60
C LYS A 233 43.00 -0.93 -9.70
N HIS A 234 42.51 -1.20 -10.90
CA HIS A 234 43.37 -1.47 -12.04
C HIS A 234 44.12 -0.18 -12.40
N ALA A 235 45.44 -0.18 -12.21
CA ALA A 235 46.27 0.87 -12.78
C ALA A 235 46.26 0.67 -14.30
N TYR A 236 45.57 1.55 -15.01
CA TYR A 236 45.62 1.57 -16.46
C TYR A 236 47.02 2.04 -16.88
N THR A 237 47.88 1.12 -17.28
CA THR A 237 49.09 1.46 -18.03
C THR A 237 48.76 1.37 -19.52
N PRO A 238 48.60 2.50 -20.22
CA PRO A 238 48.43 2.47 -21.67
C PRO A 238 49.67 1.85 -22.30
N SER A 239 49.52 0.64 -22.85
CA SER A 239 50.52 0.04 -23.72
C SER A 239 50.49 0.81 -25.05
N HIS A 240 51.20 1.93 -25.12
CA HIS A 240 51.59 2.49 -26.42
C HIS A 240 52.60 1.54 -27.06
N GLY A 241 52.12 0.72 -27.99
CA GLY A 241 52.98 0.11 -28.99
C GLY A 241 53.52 1.21 -29.88
N GLY A 242 54.82 1.47 -29.79
CA GLY A 242 55.50 2.47 -30.62
C GLY A 242 56.93 2.70 -30.12
N ASP A 243 57.86 2.00 -30.76
CA ASP A 243 59.29 2.28 -30.89
C ASP A 243 60.05 2.83 -29.65
N SER A 244 60.91 1.97 -29.12
CA SER A 244 61.97 2.34 -28.20
C SER A 244 62.96 3.31 -28.87
N TYR A 245 62.81 4.61 -28.63
CA TYR A 245 63.89 5.56 -28.86
C TYR A 245 64.64 5.77 -27.54
N SER A 246 65.88 5.26 -27.47
CA SER A 246 66.84 5.67 -26.45
C SER A 246 67.19 7.13 -26.68
N ALA A 247 66.75 8.02 -25.79
CA ALA A 247 67.32 9.36 -25.67
C ALA A 247 68.60 9.28 -24.80
N PRO A 248 69.69 9.94 -25.19
CA PRO A 248 70.91 9.95 -24.39
C PRO A 248 70.67 10.73 -23.10
N ALA A 249 71.22 10.24 -21.99
CA ALA A 249 71.10 10.89 -20.69
C ALA A 249 71.57 12.35 -20.72
N PRO A 250 70.89 13.24 -19.97
CA PRO A 250 71.60 14.22 -19.19
C PRO A 250 71.34 14.02 -17.69
N ALA A 251 72.41 14.25 -16.94
CA ALA A 251 72.45 14.16 -15.49
C ALA A 251 71.53 15.19 -14.78
N ALA A 252 71.16 14.83 -13.55
CA ALA A 252 70.69 15.64 -12.43
C ALA A 252 69.20 15.50 -12.03
N SER A 253 68.98 14.60 -11.06
CA SER A 253 68.26 14.80 -9.80
C SER A 253 67.00 15.68 -9.77
N GLY A 254 65.83 15.05 -9.58
CA GLY A 254 64.58 15.66 -9.09
C GLY A 254 63.58 14.56 -8.73
N PRO A 255 62.80 14.66 -7.63
CA PRO A 255 62.07 13.51 -7.08
C PRO A 255 60.86 13.16 -7.95
N ALA A 256 60.69 11.87 -8.19
CA ALA A 256 59.46 11.33 -8.75
C ALA A 256 58.29 11.59 -7.79
N TYR A 257 57.29 12.37 -8.22
CA TYR A 257 55.99 12.46 -7.56
C TYR A 257 54.87 12.68 -8.59
N GLY A 258 53.79 11.93 -8.43
CA GLY A 258 52.46 12.34 -8.89
C GLY A 258 51.96 11.70 -10.18
N SER A 259 51.09 10.69 -10.01
CA SER A 259 50.01 10.32 -10.94
C SER A 259 49.46 11.55 -11.67
N GLY A 260 49.59 11.61 -13.00
CA GLY A 260 49.52 12.83 -13.82
C GLY A 260 48.26 13.70 -13.79
N GLU A 261 47.26 13.44 -12.94
CA GLU A 261 46.05 14.27 -12.79
C GLU A 261 46.02 14.96 -11.41
N LEU A 262 45.71 16.25 -11.40
CA LEU A 262 45.58 17.05 -10.18
C LEU A 262 44.16 16.92 -9.60
N THR A 263 44.05 16.52 -8.32
CA THR A 263 42.75 16.46 -7.63
C THR A 263 42.52 17.75 -6.84
N PHE A 264 41.37 18.40 -7.04
CA PHE A 264 41.01 19.68 -6.41
C PHE A 264 39.49 19.76 -6.16
N HIS A 265 39.07 20.68 -5.30
CA HIS A 265 37.66 20.93 -4.95
C HIS A 265 37.27 22.39 -5.26
N ALA A 266 35.96 22.65 -5.29
CA ALA A 266 35.45 24.00 -5.50
C ALA A 266 35.96 24.96 -4.40
N GLY A 267 36.64 26.02 -4.82
CA GLY A 267 37.24 27.02 -3.93
C GLY A 267 38.77 26.93 -3.80
N ASP A 268 39.39 25.86 -4.29
CA ASP A 268 40.86 25.74 -4.31
C ASP A 268 41.47 26.70 -5.35
N GLN A 269 42.60 27.33 -4.99
CA GLN A 269 43.37 28.18 -5.89
C GLN A 269 44.56 27.41 -6.45
N ILE A 270 44.52 27.13 -7.75
CA ILE A 270 45.54 26.35 -8.45
C ILE A 270 46.46 27.31 -9.21
N ASN A 271 47.77 27.16 -9.03
CA ASN A 271 48.75 27.90 -9.81
C ASN A 271 49.01 27.18 -11.14
N ILE A 272 48.61 27.77 -12.27
CA ILE A 272 48.88 27.20 -13.59
C ILE A 272 50.37 27.34 -13.90
N THR A 273 51.03 26.21 -14.18
CA THR A 273 52.47 26.15 -14.50
C THR A 273 52.72 25.98 -16.00
N ASN A 274 51.83 25.28 -16.71
CA ASN A 274 51.96 25.06 -18.15
C ASN A 274 50.59 24.81 -18.82
N MET A 275 50.45 25.18 -20.09
CA MET A 275 49.27 24.86 -20.90
C MET A 275 49.54 23.63 -21.76
N VAL A 276 48.76 22.56 -21.57
CA VAL A 276 48.94 21.31 -22.32
C VAL A 276 48.26 21.41 -23.68
N ASN A 277 47.02 21.91 -23.72
CA ASN A 277 46.27 22.21 -24.94
C ASN A 277 45.14 23.23 -24.63
N ALA A 278 44.16 23.38 -25.54
CA ALA A 278 43.03 24.31 -25.36
C ALA A 278 42.05 23.91 -24.24
N GLU A 279 42.07 22.66 -23.78
CA GLU A 279 41.13 22.10 -22.81
C GLU A 279 41.81 21.69 -21.49
N TRP A 280 43.14 21.56 -21.46
CA TRP A 280 43.91 21.04 -20.33
C TRP A 280 45.10 21.92 -19.97
N ALA A 281 45.31 22.12 -18.67
CA ALA A 281 46.45 22.82 -18.10
C ALA A 281 47.13 21.98 -17.02
N GLU A 282 48.41 22.18 -16.82
CA GLU A 282 49.17 21.66 -15.67
C GLU A 282 49.25 22.76 -14.61
N GLY A 283 49.09 22.38 -13.35
CA GLY A 283 49.26 23.31 -12.24
C GLY A 283 49.64 22.65 -10.94
N GLU A 284 49.89 23.51 -9.96
CA GLU A 284 50.33 23.14 -8.62
C GLU A 284 49.27 23.55 -7.59
N LEU A 285 48.90 22.60 -6.72
CA LEU A 285 48.05 22.82 -5.56
C LEU A 285 48.67 22.10 -4.36
N TRP A 286 48.97 22.84 -3.29
CA TRP A 286 49.56 22.32 -2.05
C TRP A 286 50.84 21.47 -2.25
N GLY A 287 51.70 21.86 -3.20
CA GLY A 287 52.93 21.14 -3.53
C GLY A 287 52.72 19.86 -4.36
N GLN A 288 51.48 19.56 -4.77
CA GLN A 288 51.18 18.52 -5.74
C GLN A 288 51.01 19.15 -7.12
N THR A 289 51.67 18.55 -8.11
CA THR A 289 51.59 18.94 -9.52
C THR A 289 50.83 17.90 -10.33
N GLY A 290 49.99 18.35 -11.25
CA GLY A 290 49.28 17.47 -12.17
C GLY A 290 48.46 18.26 -13.18
N ILE A 291 47.89 17.55 -14.17
CA ILE A 291 47.03 18.17 -15.18
C ILE A 291 45.58 18.22 -14.70
N PHE A 292 44.85 19.24 -15.13
CA PHE A 292 43.42 19.38 -14.90
C PHE A 292 42.72 20.04 -16.09
N PRO A 293 41.43 19.76 -16.28
CA PRO A 293 40.66 20.34 -17.37
C PRO A 293 40.19 21.77 -17.02
N LEU A 294 40.36 22.68 -17.98
CA LEU A 294 40.13 24.12 -17.81
C LEU A 294 38.66 24.47 -17.57
N ASN A 295 37.72 23.62 -17.96
CA ASN A 295 36.29 23.84 -17.79
C ASN A 295 35.81 23.75 -16.32
N TYR A 296 36.65 23.32 -15.39
CA TYR A 296 36.34 23.27 -13.95
C TYR A 296 36.99 24.40 -13.15
N VAL A 297 37.71 25.32 -13.80
CA VAL A 297 38.36 26.46 -13.15
C VAL A 297 37.90 27.78 -13.76
N GLN A 298 37.98 28.85 -12.97
CA GLN A 298 37.72 30.21 -13.42
C GLN A 298 38.96 31.05 -13.18
N MET A 299 39.42 31.76 -14.21
CA MET A 299 40.52 32.72 -14.06
C MET A 299 40.05 33.87 -13.15
N LEU A 300 40.82 34.11 -12.09
CA LEU A 300 40.62 35.23 -11.15
C LEU A 300 41.37 36.48 -11.63
#